data_AF-A0AAV1I2C5-F1
#
_entry.id   AF-A0AAV1I2C5-F1
#
_cell.length_a   1.000
_cell.length_b   1.000
_cell.length_c   1.000
_cell.angle_alpha   90.00
_cell.angle_beta   90.00
_cell.angle_gamma   90.00
#
_symmetry.space_group_name_H-M   'P 1'
#
loop_
_entity.id
_entity.type
_entity.pdbx_description
1 polymer ?
#
loop_
_entity_poly.entity_id
_entity_poly.type
_entity_poly.pdbx_seq_one_letter_code
_entity_poly.pdbx_strand_id
1 'polypeptide(L)'
;MCEGISTWPTFHTHLYFDGTGQVSRVSGESVGRLTLEGVDLRQVVGVFNRETSLSDDDDEDQDDEVVPEETAQVEAKIEKRSRRKSGLVVATSQASTQAQLREQVQHLMTLQQPAQRTPEWYAMRKTRLTASDLATALGESKYNTRFSLLEKKIGMGKKFTGNFATEWGVKYEPVATEIYERRNGVRVVEFGLLPHPTISFLGASPDGIVFGCHGDCPGAQAKPSPLDGHMLEIKCPPKRQITGIVPRDYWMQMQLQLEVAELPLCHFLECEFSQYRSEKEYWGDSQETERGMILYLWDSQEAKPAYRYAPMGVSRQGMAAWTKQQEIAVAKSSRYGIRDRVYWRLEKYSLVVVRRDQEWFASVLPIIKSFWHEVCYYRTQNAEVLYRDYGKKMPVEELEEEDCDGLGAAPVITGFLSESDDEKSAPRRGQPVKGNRFLSDSDTEQTPPVAQRKSRAKSGTEGSRRRAKRFVSDSD
;
A
#
# COMPACT_ATOMS: atom_id res chain seq x y z
N MET A 1 -37.35 -0.07 23.73
CA MET A 1 -37.63 -1.43 23.23
C MET A 1 -36.55 -1.74 22.22
N CYS A 2 -35.77 -2.79 22.45
CA CYS A 2 -34.64 -3.17 21.58
C CYS A 2 -34.73 -4.69 21.38
N GLU A 3 -35.13 -5.12 20.19
CA GLU A 3 -35.29 -6.52 19.82
C GLU A 3 -34.75 -6.73 18.40
N GLY A 4 -34.35 -7.97 18.07
CA GLY A 4 -34.06 -8.35 16.68
C GLY A 4 -32.60 -8.31 16.22
N ILE A 5 -31.63 -8.74 17.05
CA ILE A 5 -30.35 -9.24 16.51
C ILE A 5 -30.56 -10.71 16.13
N SER A 6 -30.61 -11.01 14.82
CA SER A 6 -30.69 -12.39 14.33
C SER A 6 -29.31 -13.06 14.39
N THR A 7 -29.12 -13.95 15.36
CA THR A 7 -27.90 -14.76 15.50
C THR A 7 -27.84 -15.85 14.43
N TRP A 8 -26.83 -15.79 13.57
CA TRP A 8 -26.51 -16.87 12.63
C TRP A 8 -25.71 -17.99 13.33
N PRO A 9 -25.94 -19.28 13.02
CA PRO A 9 -25.21 -20.38 13.63
C PRO A 9 -23.73 -20.37 13.21
N THR A 10 -22.86 -19.94 14.11
CA THR A 10 -21.43 -19.76 13.82
C THR A 10 -20.66 -21.06 14.10
N PHE A 11 -20.36 -21.83 13.06
CA PHE A 11 -19.55 -23.06 13.16
C PHE A 11 -18.08 -22.73 13.46
N HIS A 12 -17.70 -22.81 14.73
CA HIS A 12 -16.33 -22.57 15.19
C HIS A 12 -15.51 -23.86 15.21
N THR A 13 -14.49 -23.96 14.36
CA THR A 13 -13.42 -24.97 14.50
C THR A 13 -12.26 -24.35 15.27
N HIS A 14 -12.22 -24.53 16.59
CA HIS A 14 -11.08 -24.11 17.40
C HIS A 14 -9.93 -25.12 17.29
N LEU A 15 -8.77 -24.68 16.79
CA LEU A 15 -7.52 -25.44 16.81
C LEU A 15 -6.69 -25.02 18.02
N TYR A 16 -6.46 -25.95 18.94
CA TYR A 16 -5.62 -25.74 20.11
C TYR A 16 -4.21 -26.27 19.84
N PHE A 17 -3.27 -25.35 19.59
CA PHE A 17 -1.86 -25.65 19.48
C PHE A 17 -1.22 -25.69 20.87
N ASP A 18 -0.36 -26.69 21.13
CA ASP A 18 0.49 -26.69 22.31
C ASP A 18 1.78 -25.88 22.09
N GLY A 19 2.61 -25.77 23.13
CA GLY A 19 3.87 -25.01 23.10
C GLY A 19 4.95 -25.54 22.15
N THR A 20 4.71 -26.66 21.46
CA THR A 20 5.57 -27.21 20.40
C THR A 20 5.03 -26.97 18.98
N GLY A 21 3.81 -26.42 18.86
CA GLY A 21 3.18 -26.09 17.59
C GLY A 21 2.37 -27.23 16.95
N GLN A 22 2.15 -28.35 17.64
CA GLN A 22 1.26 -29.41 17.16
C GLN A 22 -0.19 -29.19 17.62
N VAL A 23 -1.16 -29.70 16.84
CA VAL A 23 -2.60 -29.61 17.13
C VAL A 23 -2.98 -30.66 18.16
N SER A 24 -3.30 -30.22 19.36
CA SER A 24 -3.56 -31.10 20.51
C SER A 24 -5.00 -31.62 20.61
N ARG A 25 -5.98 -30.90 20.04
CA ARG A 25 -7.40 -31.31 20.04
C ARG A 25 -8.22 -30.63 18.95
N VAL A 26 -9.21 -31.36 18.44
CA VAL A 26 -10.35 -30.87 17.65
C VAL A 26 -11.64 -31.30 18.35
N SER A 27 -12.67 -30.45 18.36
CA SER A 27 -13.97 -30.75 18.95
C SER A 27 -15.11 -30.53 17.94
N GLY A 28 -15.69 -31.63 17.46
CA GLY A 28 -16.84 -31.62 16.56
C GLY A 28 -17.12 -33.01 15.99
N GLU A 29 -18.23 -33.62 16.39
CA GLU A 29 -18.63 -34.95 15.88
C GLU A 29 -19.39 -34.83 14.55
N SER A 30 -18.79 -35.32 13.46
CA SER A 30 -19.51 -36.11 12.45
C SER A 30 -18.51 -36.85 11.57
N VAL A 31 -18.81 -38.10 11.21
CA VAL A 31 -17.87 -38.99 10.52
C VAL A 31 -18.01 -38.84 8.99
N GLY A 32 -16.97 -38.33 8.34
CA GLY A 32 -16.88 -38.24 6.87
C GLY A 32 -15.55 -38.79 6.35
N ARG A 33 -15.53 -40.05 5.92
CA ARG A 33 -14.30 -40.74 5.48
C ARG A 33 -13.93 -40.34 4.03
N LEU A 34 -13.07 -39.34 3.88
CA LEU A 34 -12.42 -39.01 2.61
C LEU A 34 -10.91 -39.20 2.71
N THR A 35 -10.40 -40.19 1.98
CA THR A 35 -8.97 -40.43 1.79
C THR A 35 -8.45 -39.56 0.64
N LEU A 36 -7.42 -38.76 0.91
CA LEU A 36 -6.60 -38.12 -0.12
C LEU A 36 -5.16 -38.62 0.02
N GLU A 37 -4.65 -39.22 -1.04
CA GLU A 37 -3.26 -39.65 -1.14
C GLU A 37 -2.38 -38.50 -1.66
N GLY A 38 -1.14 -38.43 -1.19
CA GLY A 38 -0.03 -37.87 -1.97
C GLY A 38 0.10 -36.35 -2.11
N VAL A 39 0.54 -35.68 -1.04
CA VAL A 39 1.57 -34.62 -1.15
C VAL A 39 2.56 -34.79 0.02
N ASP A 40 3.86 -34.89 -0.27
CA ASP A 40 4.91 -34.94 0.75
C ASP A 40 5.31 -33.52 1.21
N LEU A 41 5.52 -33.33 2.51
CA LEU A 41 5.88 -32.07 3.16
C LEU A 41 7.23 -32.18 3.87
N ARG A 42 8.30 -32.35 3.07
CA ARG A 42 9.68 -32.47 3.55
C ARG A 42 10.69 -31.65 2.74
N GLN A 43 10.60 -30.31 2.76
CA GLN A 43 11.70 -29.47 2.23
C GLN A 43 11.69 -27.98 2.70
N VAL A 44 11.96 -27.69 3.99
CA VAL A 44 12.40 -26.35 4.45
C VAL A 44 13.37 -26.42 5.66
N VAL A 45 14.55 -27.03 5.50
CA VAL A 45 15.73 -26.83 6.39
C VAL A 45 17.01 -27.00 5.53
N GLY A 46 18.05 -26.18 5.78
CA GLY A 46 19.34 -26.23 5.06
C GLY A 46 19.56 -24.95 4.23
N VAL A 47 20.10 -23.85 4.75
CA VAL A 47 21.47 -23.58 5.25
C VAL A 47 22.48 -23.38 4.12
N PHE A 48 23.04 -22.16 4.04
CA PHE A 48 24.28 -21.88 3.31
C PHE A 48 25.45 -22.63 3.94
N ASN A 49 26.24 -23.34 3.15
CA ASN A 49 27.66 -23.48 3.46
C ASN A 49 28.50 -23.55 2.18
N ARG A 50 29.79 -23.21 2.28
CA ARG A 50 30.72 -23.26 1.15
C ARG A 50 31.31 -24.65 1.02
N GLU A 51 31.29 -25.20 -0.19
CA GLU A 51 32.15 -26.33 -0.53
C GLU A 51 33.60 -25.84 -0.71
N THR A 52 34.53 -26.47 -0.01
CA THR A 52 35.95 -26.45 -0.34
C THR A 52 36.36 -27.87 -0.66
N SER A 53 36.62 -28.13 -1.95
CA SER A 53 37.06 -29.42 -2.46
C SER A 53 38.43 -29.82 -1.90
N LEU A 54 38.54 -31.02 -1.36
CA LEU A 54 39.75 -31.85 -1.38
C LEU A 54 39.33 -33.32 -1.50
N SER A 55 40.24 -34.16 -1.96
CA SER A 55 39.97 -35.45 -2.62
C SER A 55 40.42 -36.66 -1.78
N ASP A 56 39.81 -37.80 -2.10
CA ASP A 56 40.33 -39.17 -2.18
C ASP A 56 41.33 -39.66 -1.10
N ASP A 57 40.95 -40.73 -0.37
CA ASP A 57 41.57 -42.07 -0.49
C ASP A 57 40.75 -43.11 0.35
N ASP A 58 41.06 -44.41 0.18
CA ASP A 58 40.23 -45.57 0.59
C ASP A 58 40.45 -46.10 2.04
N ASP A 59 39.89 -47.29 2.31
CA ASP A 59 40.09 -48.22 3.44
C ASP A 59 39.34 -47.99 4.79
N GLU A 60 38.22 -48.68 4.98
CA GLU A 60 37.82 -49.26 6.29
C GLU A 60 37.34 -50.72 6.09
N ASP A 61 37.81 -51.62 6.96
CA ASP A 61 37.49 -53.06 6.94
C ASP A 61 37.18 -53.54 8.38
N GLN A 62 36.02 -54.20 8.54
CA GLN A 62 35.53 -54.96 9.72
C GLN A 62 35.36 -54.28 11.10
N ASP A 63 34.09 -54.23 11.52
CA ASP A 63 33.54 -54.72 12.81
C ASP A 63 34.27 -54.48 14.15
N ASP A 64 33.60 -53.75 15.08
CA ASP A 64 33.44 -54.22 16.47
C ASP A 64 32.22 -53.58 17.17
N GLU A 65 31.46 -54.35 17.96
CA GLU A 65 30.20 -53.92 18.62
C GLU A 65 30.39 -53.71 20.15
N VAL A 66 30.49 -52.45 20.61
CA VAL A 66 30.74 -52.16 22.05
C VAL A 66 29.82 -51.08 22.66
N VAL A 67 28.86 -51.57 23.45
CA VAL A 67 28.28 -51.04 24.72
C VAL A 67 28.22 -49.51 24.97
N PRO A 68 27.02 -48.92 25.16
CA PRO A 68 26.87 -47.49 25.48
C PRO A 68 26.79 -47.19 26.99
N GLU A 69 27.89 -46.74 27.62
CA GLU A 69 27.82 -46.16 28.98
C GLU A 69 28.72 -44.92 29.29
N GLU A 70 29.68 -44.53 28.42
CA GLU A 70 30.57 -43.38 28.71
C GLU A 70 30.12 -42.01 28.16
N THR A 71 29.22 -41.95 27.17
CA THR A 71 28.85 -40.70 26.46
C THR A 71 28.29 -39.61 27.40
N ALA A 72 27.46 -39.99 28.36
CA ALA A 72 26.82 -39.07 29.31
C ALA A 72 27.81 -38.24 30.17
N GLN A 73 29.04 -38.74 30.38
CA GLN A 73 30.03 -38.03 31.21
C GLN A 73 30.84 -36.97 30.44
N VAL A 74 30.81 -37.01 29.11
CA VAL A 74 31.51 -36.04 28.25
C VAL A 74 30.65 -34.79 28.07
N GLU A 75 29.38 -34.95 27.72
CA GLU A 75 28.43 -33.84 27.49
C GLU A 75 28.28 -32.95 28.75
N ALA A 76 28.13 -33.58 29.92
CA ALA A 76 28.03 -32.88 31.21
C ALA A 76 29.30 -32.08 31.58
N LYS A 77 30.47 -32.39 31.01
CA LYS A 77 31.71 -31.61 31.16
C LYS A 77 31.80 -30.45 30.17
N ILE A 78 31.25 -30.61 28.96
CA ILE A 78 31.17 -29.54 27.95
C ILE A 78 30.22 -28.45 28.42
N GLU A 79 29.01 -28.81 28.87
CA GLU A 79 28.01 -27.85 29.34
C GLU A 79 28.51 -27.04 30.56
N LYS A 80 29.19 -27.71 31.52
CA LYS A 80 29.79 -27.06 32.70
C LYS A 80 31.02 -26.20 32.39
N ARG A 81 31.70 -26.40 31.26
CA ARG A 81 32.77 -25.49 30.78
C ARG A 81 32.21 -24.29 30.02
N SER A 82 31.15 -24.47 29.24
CA SER A 82 30.46 -23.37 28.52
C SER A 82 29.94 -22.30 29.49
N ARG A 83 29.26 -22.72 30.59
CA ARG A 83 28.69 -21.84 31.64
C ARG A 83 29.69 -20.97 32.44
N ARG A 84 30.97 -20.93 32.07
CA ARG A 84 32.02 -20.15 32.79
C ARG A 84 32.77 -19.11 31.96
N LYS A 85 32.38 -18.82 30.71
CA LYS A 85 33.12 -17.83 29.89
C LYS A 85 32.32 -16.89 28.99
N SER A 86 31.10 -16.51 29.39
CA SER A 86 30.39 -15.35 28.82
C SER A 86 29.59 -14.61 29.90
N GLY A 87 30.24 -13.64 30.54
CA GLY A 87 29.61 -12.69 31.47
C GLY A 87 28.80 -11.60 30.76
N LEU A 88 28.01 -11.99 29.75
CA LEU A 88 27.13 -11.09 28.99
C LEU A 88 25.69 -11.48 29.28
N VAL A 89 24.97 -10.64 30.01
CA VAL A 89 23.54 -10.83 30.23
C VAL A 89 22.82 -10.56 28.91
N VAL A 90 22.47 -11.63 28.19
CA VAL A 90 21.51 -11.54 27.09
C VAL A 90 20.19 -11.12 27.71
N ALA A 91 19.83 -9.86 27.52
CA ALA A 91 18.55 -9.32 27.92
C ALA A 91 17.46 -9.93 27.03
N THR A 92 16.93 -11.08 27.44
CA THR A 92 15.75 -11.68 26.81
C THR A 92 14.63 -10.65 26.83
N SER A 93 14.24 -10.16 25.65
CA SER A 93 13.19 -9.17 25.51
C SER A 93 11.88 -9.74 26.06
N GLN A 94 11.45 -9.23 27.22
CA GLN A 94 10.17 -9.60 27.78
C GLN A 94 9.07 -9.11 26.84
N ALA A 95 8.22 -10.03 26.37
CA ALA A 95 7.12 -9.69 25.49
C ALA A 95 6.20 -8.67 26.18
N SER A 96 5.97 -7.53 25.54
CA SER A 96 5.15 -6.43 26.08
C SER A 96 3.78 -6.95 26.49
N THR A 97 3.38 -6.64 27.74
CA THR A 97 2.05 -6.99 28.24
C THR A 97 0.96 -6.21 27.51
N GLN A 98 -0.28 -6.74 27.51
CA GLN A 98 -1.43 -6.06 26.91
C GLN A 98 -1.62 -4.63 27.43
N ALA A 99 -1.30 -4.39 28.72
CA ALA A 99 -1.36 -3.06 29.33
C ALA A 99 -0.34 -2.12 28.70
N GLN A 100 0.93 -2.52 28.60
CA GLN A 100 2.00 -1.71 27.98
C GLN A 100 1.73 -1.43 26.50
N LEU A 101 1.20 -2.41 25.75
CA LEU A 101 0.80 -2.21 24.35
C LEU A 101 -0.33 -1.17 24.24
N ARG A 102 -1.32 -1.24 25.12
CA ARG A 102 -2.43 -0.32 25.17
C ARG A 102 -2.01 1.09 25.59
N GLU A 103 -1.10 1.21 26.57
CA GLU A 103 -0.48 2.47 27.00
C GLU A 103 0.35 3.09 25.86
N GLN A 104 1.12 2.30 25.10
CA GLN A 104 1.86 2.80 23.94
C GLN A 104 0.91 3.36 22.87
N VAL A 105 -0.20 2.69 22.56
CA VAL A 105 -1.18 3.24 21.60
C VAL A 105 -1.84 4.53 22.14
N GLN A 106 -2.12 4.62 23.44
CA GLN A 106 -2.57 5.88 24.06
C GLN A 106 -1.52 6.98 23.95
N HIS A 107 -0.23 6.68 24.13
CA HIS A 107 0.85 7.64 23.91
C HIS A 107 0.89 8.10 22.44
N LEU A 108 0.88 7.18 21.47
CA LEU A 108 0.86 7.50 20.04
C LEU A 108 -0.34 8.39 19.66
N MET A 109 -1.52 8.18 20.27
CA MET A 109 -2.70 9.05 20.09
C MET A 109 -2.49 10.50 20.57
N THR A 110 -1.56 10.76 21.50
CA THR A 110 -1.26 12.13 21.97
C THR A 110 -0.29 12.89 21.08
N LEU A 111 0.44 12.20 20.19
CA LEU A 111 1.43 12.83 19.31
C LEU A 111 0.76 13.73 18.26
N GLN A 112 1.30 14.92 18.04
CA GLN A 112 0.80 15.86 17.02
C GLN A 112 1.06 15.29 15.62
N GLN A 113 0.01 14.74 15.01
CA GLN A 113 0.04 14.12 13.70
C GLN A 113 -0.74 14.95 12.68
N PRO A 114 -0.16 15.33 11.54
CA PRO A 114 -0.95 15.82 10.42
C PRO A 114 -1.76 14.66 9.86
N ALA A 115 -3.07 14.87 9.65
CA ALA A 115 -3.96 13.83 9.12
C ALA A 115 -3.48 13.34 7.75
N GLN A 116 -3.75 12.07 7.42
CA GLN A 116 -3.22 11.49 6.19
C GLN A 116 -3.70 12.29 4.96
N ARG A 117 -2.81 12.54 4.00
CA ARG A 117 -3.10 13.19 2.71
C ARG A 117 -3.39 14.71 2.78
N THR A 118 -3.13 15.41 3.89
CA THR A 118 -3.19 16.90 3.96
C THR A 118 -1.88 17.59 3.50
N PRO A 119 -1.87 18.91 3.20
CA PRO A 119 -0.65 19.64 2.84
C PRO A 119 0.47 19.55 3.90
N GLU A 120 0.11 19.55 5.18
CA GLU A 120 1.03 19.47 6.32
C GLU A 120 1.68 18.08 6.39
N TRP A 121 0.90 17.03 6.09
CA TRP A 121 1.41 15.66 5.96
C TRP A 121 2.39 15.56 4.79
N TYR A 122 2.07 16.14 3.63
CA TYR A 122 3.01 16.19 2.50
C TYR A 122 4.28 16.99 2.83
N ALA A 123 4.19 18.07 3.61
CA ALA A 123 5.35 18.84 4.05
C ALA A 123 6.25 18.02 4.98
N MET A 124 5.69 17.38 6.01
CA MET A 124 6.44 16.55 6.96
C MET A 124 7.07 15.31 6.30
N ARG A 125 6.48 14.79 5.23
CA ARG A 125 7.06 13.70 4.40
C ARG A 125 8.22 14.14 3.48
N LYS A 126 8.54 15.43 3.40
CA LYS A 126 9.77 15.92 2.76
C LYS A 126 10.96 15.82 3.72
N THR A 127 10.80 16.26 4.96
CA THR A 127 11.85 16.28 5.99
C THR A 127 12.11 14.93 6.65
N ARG A 128 11.36 13.88 6.30
CA ARG A 128 11.59 12.51 6.81
C ARG A 128 11.69 11.49 5.68
N LEU A 129 12.57 10.49 5.82
CA LEU A 129 12.44 9.21 5.12
C LEU A 129 11.23 8.46 5.70
N THR A 130 10.39 7.90 4.83
CA THR A 130 9.13 7.28 5.26
C THR A 130 9.11 5.79 4.98
N ALA A 131 8.30 5.03 5.73
CA ALA A 131 8.23 3.56 5.61
C ALA A 131 8.08 3.05 4.17
N SER A 132 7.19 3.65 3.38
CA SER A 132 6.99 3.30 1.96
C SER A 132 8.16 3.69 1.04
N ASP A 133 9.08 4.54 1.50
CA ASP A 133 10.33 4.88 0.80
C ASP A 133 11.50 3.95 1.20
N LEU A 134 11.42 3.23 2.32
CA LEU A 134 12.59 2.56 2.93
C LEU A 134 13.23 1.52 2.00
N ALA A 135 12.44 0.64 1.40
CA ALA A 135 12.95 -0.35 0.45
C ALA A 135 13.70 0.30 -0.74
N THR A 136 13.34 1.53 -1.11
CA THR A 136 14.03 2.29 -2.17
C THR A 136 15.33 2.92 -1.67
N ALA A 137 15.38 3.41 -0.42
CA ALA A 137 16.62 3.90 0.20
C ALA A 137 17.67 2.78 0.37
N LEU A 138 17.23 1.58 0.76
CA LEU A 138 18.06 0.37 0.84
C LEU A 138 18.46 -0.21 -0.53
N GLY A 139 17.84 0.24 -1.63
CA GLY A 139 18.09 -0.27 -2.97
C GLY A 139 17.42 -1.62 -3.32
N GLU A 140 16.61 -2.18 -2.42
CA GLU A 140 15.90 -3.46 -2.61
C GLU A 140 14.52 -3.32 -3.28
N SER A 141 14.03 -2.10 -3.56
CA SER A 141 12.69 -1.92 -4.13
C SER A 141 12.58 -2.22 -5.63
N LYS A 142 11.44 -2.81 -6.01
CA LYS A 142 11.13 -3.23 -7.38
C LYS A 142 10.65 -2.09 -8.30
N TYR A 143 10.37 -0.92 -7.74
CA TYR A 143 9.63 0.15 -8.44
C TYR A 143 10.40 1.46 -8.64
N ASN A 144 11.36 1.76 -7.76
CA ASN A 144 12.09 3.02 -7.74
C ASN A 144 13.57 2.75 -7.40
N THR A 145 14.47 3.63 -7.86
CA THR A 145 15.90 3.57 -7.53
C THR A 145 16.26 4.51 -6.37
N ARG A 146 17.33 4.23 -5.63
CA ARG A 146 17.91 5.15 -4.61
C ARG A 146 18.06 6.57 -5.17
N PHE A 147 18.56 6.70 -6.40
CA PHE A 147 18.64 7.97 -7.14
C PHE A 147 17.30 8.71 -7.25
N SER A 148 16.25 8.03 -7.73
CA SER A 148 14.92 8.66 -7.87
C SER A 148 14.30 9.07 -6.53
N LEU A 149 14.71 8.42 -5.42
CA LEU A 149 14.35 8.85 -4.08
C LEU A 149 15.16 10.06 -3.61
N LEU A 150 16.46 10.17 -3.95
CA LEU A 150 17.24 11.40 -3.72
C LEU A 150 16.60 12.58 -4.45
N GLU A 151 16.32 12.47 -5.76
CA GLU A 151 15.61 13.49 -6.55
C GLU A 151 14.31 13.94 -5.84
N LYS A 152 13.51 12.98 -5.37
CA LYS A 152 12.26 13.20 -4.62
C LYS A 152 12.48 13.90 -3.26
N LYS A 153 13.57 13.64 -2.55
CA LYS A 153 13.85 14.21 -1.21
C LYS A 153 14.59 15.55 -1.25
N ILE A 154 15.23 15.91 -2.37
CA ILE A 154 15.74 17.27 -2.65
C ILE A 154 14.70 18.17 -3.34
N GLY A 155 13.58 17.61 -3.80
CA GLY A 155 12.44 18.37 -4.37
C GLY A 155 12.37 18.39 -5.90
N MET A 156 13.32 17.76 -6.60
CA MET A 156 13.35 17.63 -8.07
C MET A 156 12.46 16.50 -8.60
N GLY A 157 12.07 15.55 -7.75
CA GLY A 157 11.25 14.40 -8.13
C GLY A 157 9.88 14.78 -8.71
N LYS A 158 9.48 14.07 -9.77
CA LYS A 158 8.23 14.30 -10.50
C LYS A 158 7.01 14.24 -9.56
N LYS A 159 6.10 15.21 -9.66
CA LYS A 159 4.82 15.20 -8.94
C LYS A 159 4.01 13.95 -9.32
N PHE A 160 3.64 13.12 -8.34
CA PHE A 160 2.81 11.95 -8.56
C PHE A 160 1.35 12.38 -8.83
N THR A 161 0.80 11.98 -9.98
CA THR A 161 -0.53 12.41 -10.47
C THR A 161 -1.66 11.45 -10.07
N GLY A 162 -1.39 10.45 -9.23
CA GLY A 162 -2.31 9.34 -9.00
C GLY A 162 -2.26 8.29 -10.11
N ASN A 163 -2.77 7.10 -9.80
CA ASN A 163 -3.09 6.04 -10.75
C ASN A 163 -4.29 5.20 -10.27
N PHE A 164 -4.84 4.37 -11.15
CA PHE A 164 -6.00 3.50 -10.85
C PHE A 164 -5.79 2.60 -9.61
N ALA A 165 -4.58 2.08 -9.38
CA ALA A 165 -4.32 1.23 -8.22
C ALA A 165 -4.30 2.02 -6.90
N THR A 166 -3.82 3.27 -6.91
CA THR A 166 -3.94 4.16 -5.74
C THR A 166 -5.38 4.61 -5.50
N GLU A 167 -6.16 4.89 -6.55
CA GLU A 167 -7.59 5.20 -6.41
C GLU A 167 -8.37 3.99 -5.85
N TRP A 168 -8.05 2.78 -6.33
CA TRP A 168 -8.62 1.54 -5.84
C TRP A 168 -8.27 1.28 -4.37
N GLY A 169 -7.03 1.52 -3.95
CA GLY A 169 -6.63 1.51 -2.54
C GLY A 169 -7.50 2.45 -1.71
N VAL A 170 -7.51 3.75 -2.05
CA VAL A 170 -8.31 4.80 -1.38
C VAL A 170 -9.81 4.43 -1.25
N LYS A 171 -10.35 3.70 -2.22
CA LYS A 171 -11.75 3.24 -2.28
C LYS A 171 -12.05 2.00 -1.43
N TYR A 172 -11.06 1.11 -1.22
CA TYR A 172 -11.27 -0.19 -0.57
C TYR A 172 -10.53 -0.37 0.76
N GLU A 173 -9.58 0.51 1.10
CA GLU A 173 -8.94 0.58 2.41
C GLU A 173 -9.98 0.61 3.56
N PRO A 174 -10.99 1.52 3.59
CA PRO A 174 -11.99 1.54 4.67
C PRO A 174 -12.91 0.31 4.69
N VAL A 175 -13.13 -0.30 3.53
CA VAL A 175 -13.95 -1.53 3.39
C VAL A 175 -13.20 -2.71 4.01
N ALA A 176 -11.90 -2.84 3.75
CA ALA A 176 -11.05 -3.84 4.39
C ALA A 176 -10.94 -3.61 5.91
N THR A 177 -10.87 -2.34 6.37
CA THR A 177 -10.90 -2.00 7.81
C THR A 177 -12.21 -2.46 8.47
N GLU A 178 -13.40 -2.14 7.92
CA GLU A 178 -14.67 -2.56 8.52
C GLU A 178 -14.83 -4.10 8.54
N ILE A 179 -14.37 -4.81 7.50
CA ILE A 179 -14.34 -6.29 7.48
C ILE A 179 -13.41 -6.81 8.58
N TYR A 180 -12.22 -6.23 8.73
CA TYR A 180 -11.25 -6.62 9.77
C TYR A 180 -11.77 -6.35 11.20
N GLU A 181 -12.34 -5.17 11.45
CA GLU A 181 -12.96 -4.82 12.73
C GLU A 181 -14.06 -5.83 13.10
N ARG A 182 -14.97 -6.12 12.17
CA ARG A 182 -16.10 -7.05 12.37
C ARG A 182 -15.62 -8.50 12.59
N ARG A 183 -14.69 -9.00 11.76
CA ARG A 183 -14.19 -10.39 11.85
C ARG A 183 -13.41 -10.67 13.14
N ASN A 184 -12.68 -9.69 13.67
CA ASN A 184 -11.86 -9.86 14.86
C ASN A 184 -12.55 -9.37 16.15
N GLY A 185 -13.71 -8.71 16.06
CA GLY A 185 -14.42 -8.13 17.20
C GLY A 185 -13.71 -6.92 17.81
N VAL A 186 -12.94 -6.17 17.01
CA VAL A 186 -12.08 -5.06 17.45
C VAL A 186 -12.45 -3.70 16.86
N ARG A 187 -11.85 -2.65 17.42
CA ARG A 187 -11.81 -1.29 16.87
C ARG A 187 -10.41 -0.98 16.35
N VAL A 188 -10.32 -0.41 15.15
CA VAL A 188 -9.10 0.16 14.57
C VAL A 188 -9.16 1.67 14.67
N VAL A 189 -8.02 2.30 14.93
CA VAL A 189 -7.83 3.75 14.89
C VAL A 189 -6.81 4.10 13.81
N GLU A 190 -7.12 5.11 13.00
CA GLU A 190 -6.25 5.63 11.93
C GLU A 190 -5.19 6.59 12.51
N PHE A 191 -4.00 6.60 11.91
CA PHE A 191 -2.87 7.45 12.32
C PHE A 191 -2.34 8.28 11.14
N GLY A 192 -1.74 9.44 11.46
CA GLY A 192 -1.22 10.40 10.48
C GLY A 192 0.19 10.07 10.02
N LEU A 193 1.16 10.96 10.26
CA LEU A 193 2.58 10.62 10.19
C LEU A 193 3.15 10.63 11.61
N LEU A 194 3.48 9.44 12.11
CA LEU A 194 4.20 9.27 13.37
C LEU A 194 5.69 9.61 13.16
N PRO A 195 6.29 10.46 14.00
CA PRO A 195 7.75 10.62 14.06
C PRO A 195 8.39 9.44 14.79
N HIS A 196 9.60 9.03 14.40
CA HIS A 196 10.40 8.11 15.22
C HIS A 196 10.80 8.81 16.54
N PRO A 197 10.74 8.15 17.71
CA PRO A 197 10.96 8.80 19.01
C PRO A 197 12.37 9.39 19.16
N THR A 198 13.38 8.74 18.59
CA THR A 198 14.81 9.09 18.75
C THR A 198 15.54 9.45 17.45
N ILE A 199 14.88 9.42 16.29
CA ILE A 199 15.55 9.64 14.99
C ILE A 199 14.73 10.65 14.17
N SER A 200 15.15 11.90 14.25
CA SER A 200 14.56 13.10 13.64
C SER A 200 14.02 12.91 12.22
N PHE A 201 14.76 12.20 11.37
CA PHE A 201 14.46 12.03 9.96
C PHE A 201 13.66 10.76 9.62
N LEU A 202 13.29 9.93 10.59
CA LEU A 202 12.44 8.75 10.34
C LEU A 202 10.99 9.02 10.72
N GLY A 203 10.06 8.40 9.98
CA GLY A 203 8.64 8.46 10.30
C GLY A 203 7.79 7.48 9.50
N ALA A 204 6.60 7.19 10.02
CA ALA A 204 5.74 6.15 9.47
C ALA A 204 4.27 6.55 9.51
N SER A 205 3.51 6.08 8.53
CA SER A 205 2.05 6.09 8.55
C SER A 205 1.61 4.63 8.50
N PRO A 206 1.20 4.00 9.62
CA PRO A 206 0.45 2.76 9.56
C PRO A 206 -0.98 3.04 9.07
N ASP A 207 -1.59 2.09 8.37
CA ASP A 207 -2.97 2.25 7.90
C ASP A 207 -3.96 2.24 9.09
N GLY A 208 -3.62 1.54 10.18
CA GLY A 208 -4.23 1.73 11.48
C GLY A 208 -3.53 0.97 12.61
N ILE A 209 -4.02 1.11 13.83
CA ILE A 209 -3.62 0.31 14.99
C ILE A 209 -4.89 -0.08 15.77
N VAL A 210 -4.95 -1.33 16.26
CA VAL A 210 -6.07 -1.81 17.08
C VAL A 210 -6.06 -1.14 18.45
N PHE A 211 -7.21 -0.58 18.83
CA PHE A 211 -7.47 -0.02 20.15
C PHE A 211 -8.96 -0.07 20.47
N GLY A 212 -9.41 -1.10 21.19
CA GLY A 212 -10.81 -1.27 21.57
C GLY A 212 -11.51 -2.52 21.01
N CYS A 213 -12.72 -2.78 21.50
CA CYS A 213 -13.62 -3.80 20.97
C CYS A 213 -14.55 -3.22 19.89
N HIS A 214 -15.07 -4.07 19.01
CA HIS A 214 -15.96 -3.63 17.94
C HIS A 214 -17.23 -2.96 18.50
N GLY A 215 -17.61 -1.83 17.90
CA GLY A 215 -18.74 -1.00 18.36
C GLY A 215 -18.41 -0.04 19.52
N ASP A 216 -17.21 -0.08 20.11
CA ASP A 216 -16.78 0.95 21.05
C ASP A 216 -16.56 2.31 20.37
N CYS A 217 -16.76 3.39 21.14
CA CYS A 217 -16.33 4.74 20.76
C CYS A 217 -14.80 4.83 20.81
N PRO A 218 -14.13 5.39 19.78
CA PRO A 218 -12.68 5.62 19.81
C PRO A 218 -12.26 6.51 21.00
N GLY A 219 -11.10 6.21 21.59
CA GLY A 219 -10.51 6.96 22.70
C GLY A 219 -10.64 6.28 24.06
N ALA A 220 -10.42 7.04 25.14
CA ALA A 220 -10.12 6.52 26.47
C ALA A 220 -11.19 5.60 27.12
N GLN A 221 -12.42 5.55 26.59
CA GLN A 221 -13.50 4.70 27.10
C GLN A 221 -13.64 3.35 26.36
N ALA A 222 -12.88 3.11 25.29
CA ALA A 222 -12.87 1.82 24.60
C ALA A 222 -12.42 0.69 25.55
N LYS A 223 -13.00 -0.51 25.44
CA LYS A 223 -12.68 -1.64 26.32
C LYS A 223 -11.34 -2.29 25.91
N PRO A 224 -10.60 -2.93 26.81
CA PRO A 224 -9.39 -3.67 26.43
C PRO A 224 -9.69 -4.80 25.46
N SER A 225 -8.92 -4.89 24.38
CA SER A 225 -8.95 -5.98 23.39
C SER A 225 -7.67 -6.82 23.50
N PRO A 226 -7.73 -8.15 23.31
CA PRO A 226 -6.53 -8.99 23.23
C PRO A 226 -5.65 -8.68 22.01
N LEU A 227 -6.12 -7.86 21.07
CA LEU A 227 -5.33 -7.35 19.94
C LEU A 227 -4.93 -5.87 20.10
N ASP A 228 -5.17 -5.21 21.25
CA ASP A 228 -4.72 -3.83 21.49
C ASP A 228 -3.20 -3.71 21.23
N GLY A 229 -2.80 -2.73 20.40
CA GLY A 229 -1.41 -2.56 19.97
C GLY A 229 -0.95 -3.44 18.79
N HIS A 230 -1.83 -4.25 18.20
CA HIS A 230 -1.57 -4.83 16.89
C HIS A 230 -1.76 -3.75 15.81
N MET A 231 -0.69 -3.45 15.10
CA MET A 231 -0.72 -2.56 13.93
C MET A 231 -1.43 -3.23 12.75
N LEU A 232 -1.96 -2.45 11.82
CA LEU A 232 -2.63 -2.91 10.60
C LEU A 232 -2.04 -2.21 9.38
N GLU A 233 -1.66 -3.00 8.37
CA GLU A 233 -1.17 -2.56 7.06
C GLU A 233 -2.05 -3.22 5.99
N ILE A 234 -2.79 -2.43 5.21
CA ILE A 234 -3.87 -2.92 4.34
C ILE A 234 -3.47 -2.78 2.88
N LYS A 235 -3.56 -3.84 2.08
CA LYS A 235 -3.36 -3.75 0.63
C LYS A 235 -4.53 -4.40 -0.11
N CYS A 236 -5.18 -3.59 -0.95
CA CYS A 236 -6.28 -4.03 -1.80
C CYS A 236 -5.80 -4.13 -3.27
N PRO A 237 -5.07 -5.19 -3.68
CA PRO A 237 -4.52 -5.28 -5.02
C PRO A 237 -5.62 -5.46 -6.09
N PRO A 238 -5.74 -4.60 -7.10
CA PRO A 238 -6.76 -4.74 -8.15
C PRO A 238 -6.39 -5.75 -9.25
N LYS A 239 -5.19 -6.36 -9.20
CA LYS A 239 -4.61 -7.24 -10.24
C LYS A 239 -3.55 -8.23 -9.75
N ARG A 240 -2.83 -7.92 -8.66
CA ARG A 240 -1.80 -8.82 -8.11
C ARG A 240 -2.50 -9.92 -7.31
N GLN A 241 -2.24 -11.17 -7.66
CA GLN A 241 -2.72 -12.33 -6.90
C GLN A 241 -2.19 -12.29 -5.46
N ILE A 242 -3.09 -12.56 -4.51
CA ILE A 242 -2.76 -12.72 -3.09
C ILE A 242 -2.25 -14.15 -2.88
N THR A 243 -1.00 -14.29 -2.43
CA THR A 243 -0.34 -15.60 -2.20
C THR A 243 -0.23 -15.97 -0.73
N GLY A 244 -0.48 -15.05 0.21
CA GLY A 244 -0.16 -15.21 1.63
C GLY A 244 1.32 -15.02 1.98
N ILE A 245 2.17 -14.72 0.98
CA ILE A 245 3.59 -14.41 1.19
C ILE A 245 3.77 -12.89 1.12
N VAL A 246 4.26 -12.28 2.20
CA VAL A 246 4.48 -10.83 2.28
C VAL A 246 5.57 -10.40 1.28
N PRO A 247 5.28 -9.48 0.34
CA PRO A 247 6.30 -8.90 -0.53
C PRO A 247 7.38 -8.15 0.28
N ARG A 248 8.66 -8.37 -0.02
CA ARG A 248 9.79 -7.81 0.75
C ARG A 248 9.72 -6.28 0.91
N ASP A 249 9.34 -5.54 -0.14
CA ASP A 249 9.12 -4.09 -0.09
C ASP A 249 8.13 -3.69 1.03
N TYR A 250 7.02 -4.43 1.18
CA TYR A 250 6.01 -4.19 2.22
C TYR A 250 6.44 -4.71 3.59
N TRP A 251 7.21 -5.80 3.65
CA TRP A 251 7.81 -6.26 4.91
C TRP A 251 8.75 -5.20 5.49
N MET A 252 9.61 -4.57 4.68
CA MET A 252 10.47 -3.46 5.10
C MET A 252 9.67 -2.24 5.55
N GLN A 253 8.58 -1.91 4.83
CA GLN A 253 7.66 -0.85 5.24
C GLN A 253 7.09 -1.13 6.63
N MET A 254 6.60 -2.35 6.88
CA MET A 254 6.08 -2.76 8.18
C MET A 254 7.14 -2.77 9.27
N GLN A 255 8.39 -3.14 8.97
CA GLN A 255 9.47 -3.02 9.95
C GLN A 255 9.69 -1.56 10.40
N LEU A 256 9.73 -0.58 9.48
CA LEU A 256 9.84 0.82 9.92
C LEU A 256 8.57 1.35 10.60
N GLN A 257 7.38 0.89 10.21
CA GLN A 257 6.15 1.25 10.93
C GLN A 257 6.17 0.72 12.38
N LEU A 258 6.55 -0.54 12.58
CA LEU A 258 6.69 -1.17 13.89
C LEU A 258 7.81 -0.57 14.74
N GLU A 259 8.93 -0.18 14.12
CA GLU A 259 10.02 0.51 14.79
C GLU A 259 9.58 1.91 15.27
N VAL A 260 8.99 2.72 14.39
CA VAL A 260 8.53 4.08 14.70
C VAL A 260 7.42 4.11 15.76
N ALA A 261 6.50 3.13 15.75
CA ALA A 261 5.43 3.02 16.75
C ALA A 261 5.87 2.26 18.02
N GLU A 262 7.06 1.66 18.00
CA GLU A 262 7.60 0.72 18.99
C GLU A 262 6.74 -0.53 19.28
N LEU A 263 5.85 -0.91 18.35
CA LEU A 263 4.93 -2.04 18.50
C LEU A 263 5.56 -3.37 18.02
N PRO A 264 5.17 -4.53 18.60
CA PRO A 264 5.81 -5.80 18.29
C PRO A 264 5.24 -6.53 17.07
N LEU A 265 3.99 -6.23 16.67
CA LEU A 265 3.22 -7.02 15.70
C LEU A 265 2.45 -6.12 14.73
N CYS A 266 2.57 -6.39 13.43
CA CYS A 266 1.71 -5.85 12.39
C CYS A 266 0.89 -6.97 11.75
N HIS A 267 -0.40 -6.72 11.54
CA HIS A 267 -1.28 -7.52 10.73
C HIS A 267 -1.23 -6.99 9.28
N PHE A 268 -0.59 -7.75 8.41
CA PHE A 268 -0.63 -7.51 6.97
C PHE A 268 -1.92 -8.09 6.40
N LEU A 269 -2.84 -7.22 5.99
CA LEU A 269 -4.15 -7.56 5.46
C LEU A 269 -4.19 -7.37 3.95
N GLU A 270 -4.40 -8.46 3.21
CA GLU A 270 -4.67 -8.40 1.77
C GLU A 270 -6.13 -8.75 1.47
N CYS A 271 -6.82 -7.84 0.77
CA CYS A 271 -8.22 -8.03 0.36
C CYS A 271 -8.36 -7.90 -1.17
N GLU A 272 -8.86 -8.95 -1.82
CA GLU A 272 -9.26 -8.93 -3.22
C GLU A 272 -10.76 -8.64 -3.30
N PHE A 273 -11.14 -7.61 -4.05
CA PHE A 273 -12.52 -7.18 -4.23
C PHE A 273 -12.90 -7.23 -5.72
N SER A 274 -14.15 -7.56 -6.00
CA SER A 274 -14.74 -7.35 -7.33
C SER A 274 -15.98 -6.46 -7.27
N GLN A 275 -16.49 -6.07 -8.44
CA GLN A 275 -17.64 -5.19 -8.59
C GLN A 275 -18.69 -5.87 -9.48
N TYR A 276 -19.93 -5.90 -9.02
CA TYR A 276 -21.07 -6.39 -9.80
C TYR A 276 -21.42 -5.40 -10.91
N ARG A 277 -21.92 -5.88 -12.05
CA ARG A 277 -22.28 -5.03 -13.19
C ARG A 277 -23.63 -4.33 -12.99
N SER A 278 -24.44 -4.80 -12.04
CA SER A 278 -25.74 -4.19 -11.71
C SER A 278 -26.21 -4.53 -10.30
N GLU A 279 -27.13 -3.71 -9.79
CA GLU A 279 -27.90 -4.00 -8.56
C GLU A 279 -28.65 -5.35 -8.64
N LYS A 280 -29.08 -5.76 -9.84
CA LYS A 280 -29.77 -7.05 -10.05
C LYS A 280 -28.83 -8.24 -9.83
N GLU A 281 -27.57 -8.14 -10.28
CA GLU A 281 -26.55 -9.15 -9.99
C GLU A 281 -26.23 -9.16 -8.49
N TYR A 282 -26.04 -7.98 -7.88
CA TYR A 282 -25.77 -7.87 -6.43
C TYR A 282 -26.83 -8.53 -5.55
N TRP A 283 -28.14 -8.30 -5.80
CA TRP A 283 -29.21 -8.97 -5.03
C TRP A 283 -29.53 -10.39 -5.51
N GLY A 284 -29.08 -10.78 -6.70
CA GLY A 284 -29.25 -12.13 -7.24
C GLY A 284 -28.16 -13.12 -6.81
N ASP A 285 -27.00 -12.62 -6.38
CA ASP A 285 -25.92 -13.47 -5.86
C ASP A 285 -26.32 -14.10 -4.51
N SER A 286 -26.08 -15.40 -4.40
CA SER A 286 -26.38 -16.25 -3.24
C SER A 286 -25.12 -16.68 -2.48
N GLN A 287 -23.93 -16.21 -2.89
CA GLN A 287 -22.68 -16.43 -2.16
C GLN A 287 -22.71 -15.71 -0.80
N GLU A 288 -22.20 -16.37 0.23
CA GLU A 288 -22.17 -15.90 1.62
C GLU A 288 -20.94 -15.01 1.94
N THR A 289 -20.25 -14.52 0.91
CA THR A 289 -19.12 -13.59 1.05
C THR A 289 -19.58 -12.18 1.45
N GLU A 290 -18.75 -11.45 2.22
CA GLU A 290 -19.03 -10.05 2.53
C GLU A 290 -19.17 -9.20 1.26
N ARG A 291 -20.25 -8.43 1.21
CA ARG A 291 -20.64 -7.59 0.08
C ARG A 291 -21.34 -6.33 0.56
N GLY A 292 -21.30 -5.28 -0.25
CA GLY A 292 -21.92 -4.00 0.07
C GLY A 292 -21.97 -3.05 -1.11
N MET A 293 -22.18 -1.77 -0.79
CA MET A 293 -22.27 -0.70 -1.79
C MET A 293 -21.46 0.53 -1.36
N ILE A 294 -20.81 1.18 -2.32
CA ILE A 294 -20.11 2.46 -2.18
C ILE A 294 -20.80 3.46 -3.11
N LEU A 295 -21.20 4.62 -2.60
CA LEU A 295 -21.57 5.75 -3.45
C LEU A 295 -20.29 6.42 -3.94
N TYR A 296 -20.09 6.40 -5.25
CA TYR A 296 -19.00 7.08 -5.92
C TYR A 296 -19.42 8.52 -6.19
N LEU A 297 -18.69 9.47 -5.61
CA LEU A 297 -18.95 10.90 -5.68
C LEU A 297 -17.79 11.62 -6.36
N TRP A 298 -18.07 12.81 -6.89
CA TRP A 298 -17.07 13.77 -7.34
C TRP A 298 -17.12 15.01 -6.47
N ASP A 299 -15.96 15.44 -5.97
CA ASP A 299 -15.78 16.68 -5.23
C ASP A 299 -15.46 17.82 -6.19
N SER A 300 -16.33 18.83 -6.27
CA SER A 300 -16.18 19.99 -7.16
C SER A 300 -15.18 21.03 -6.63
N GLN A 301 -14.90 21.03 -5.32
CA GLN A 301 -13.95 21.97 -4.70
C GLN A 301 -12.52 21.44 -4.77
N GLU A 302 -12.34 20.15 -4.51
CA GLU A 302 -11.01 19.50 -4.54
C GLU A 302 -10.71 18.78 -5.88
N ALA A 303 -11.62 18.87 -6.86
CA ALA A 303 -11.50 18.31 -8.21
C ALA A 303 -11.06 16.83 -8.24
N LYS A 304 -11.59 16.02 -7.31
CA LYS A 304 -11.17 14.64 -7.08
C LYS A 304 -12.34 13.70 -6.74
N PRO A 305 -12.16 12.38 -6.83
CA PRO A 305 -13.12 11.41 -6.33
C PRO A 305 -13.33 11.47 -4.81
N ALA A 306 -14.55 11.17 -4.37
CA ALA A 306 -14.93 10.98 -2.97
C ALA A 306 -15.88 9.78 -2.83
N TYR A 307 -15.97 9.21 -1.63
CA TYR A 307 -16.69 7.95 -1.39
C TYR A 307 -17.58 8.05 -0.16
N ARG A 308 -18.73 7.35 -0.17
CA ARG A 308 -19.52 7.06 1.03
C ARG A 308 -19.88 5.59 1.08
N TYR A 309 -19.68 4.97 2.23
CA TYR A 309 -19.81 3.53 2.45
C TYR A 309 -21.18 3.20 3.05
N ALA A 310 -21.94 2.30 2.40
CA ALA A 310 -23.17 1.77 2.99
C ALA A 310 -22.79 0.78 4.12
N PRO A 311 -23.44 0.84 5.31
CA PRO A 311 -23.09 -0.04 6.42
C PRO A 311 -23.22 -1.52 6.03
N MET A 312 -22.24 -2.36 6.37
CA MET A 312 -22.30 -3.78 5.99
C MET A 312 -23.44 -4.52 6.72
N GLY A 313 -24.05 -5.47 6.02
CA GLY A 313 -25.14 -6.32 6.55
C GLY A 313 -26.54 -5.70 6.49
N VAL A 314 -26.74 -4.51 5.91
CA VAL A 314 -28.07 -3.90 5.78
C VAL A 314 -29.00 -4.69 4.84
N SER A 315 -30.28 -4.77 5.20
CA SER A 315 -31.32 -5.32 4.32
C SER A 315 -31.51 -4.46 3.07
N ARG A 316 -32.15 -5.01 2.03
CA ARG A 316 -32.46 -4.27 0.79
C ARG A 316 -33.26 -2.99 1.02
N GLN A 317 -34.18 -3.00 2.00
CA GLN A 317 -34.92 -1.80 2.40
C GLN A 317 -34.02 -0.80 3.13
N GLY A 318 -33.14 -1.26 4.03
CA GLY A 318 -32.15 -0.43 4.72
C GLY A 318 -31.16 0.24 3.75
N MET A 319 -30.65 -0.50 2.77
CA MET A 319 -29.77 0.04 1.73
C MET A 319 -30.49 1.10 0.89
N ALA A 320 -31.72 0.85 0.45
CA ALA A 320 -32.50 1.84 -0.30
C ALA A 320 -32.79 3.12 0.51
N ALA A 321 -33.12 2.97 1.80
CA ALA A 321 -33.35 4.10 2.71
C ALA A 321 -32.07 4.93 2.92
N TRP A 322 -30.93 4.27 3.17
CA TRP A 322 -29.63 4.91 3.30
C TRP A 322 -29.23 5.63 2.00
N THR A 323 -29.35 4.99 0.83
CA THR A 323 -29.06 5.61 -0.47
C THR A 323 -29.87 6.88 -0.65
N LYS A 324 -31.18 6.84 -0.40
CA LYS A 324 -32.07 8.01 -0.50
C LYS A 324 -31.69 9.12 0.47
N GLN A 325 -31.24 8.79 1.69
CA GLN A 325 -30.72 9.76 2.65
C GLN A 325 -29.44 10.45 2.14
N GLN A 326 -28.51 9.67 1.58
CA GLN A 326 -27.28 10.22 0.99
C GLN A 326 -27.56 11.07 -0.25
N GLU A 327 -28.50 10.66 -1.11
CA GLU A 327 -28.94 11.43 -2.28
C GLU A 327 -29.50 12.80 -1.88
N ILE A 328 -30.37 12.86 -0.85
CA ILE A 328 -30.89 14.12 -0.30
C ILE A 328 -29.77 14.96 0.32
N ALA A 329 -28.78 14.34 0.97
CA ALA A 329 -27.64 15.05 1.57
C ALA A 329 -26.66 15.59 0.52
N VAL A 330 -26.50 14.91 -0.62
CA VAL A 330 -25.68 15.37 -1.75
C VAL A 330 -26.41 16.46 -2.54
N ALA A 331 -27.71 16.30 -2.82
CA ALA A 331 -28.50 17.31 -3.53
C ALA A 331 -28.63 18.66 -2.77
N LYS A 332 -28.41 18.66 -1.46
CA LYS A 332 -28.31 19.88 -0.62
C LYS A 332 -26.92 20.53 -0.63
N SER A 333 -25.94 19.96 -1.32
CA SER A 333 -24.54 20.41 -1.33
C SER A 333 -24.09 20.77 -2.75
N SER A 334 -23.54 21.97 -2.93
CA SER A 334 -22.86 22.37 -4.17
C SER A 334 -21.48 21.73 -4.36
N ARG A 335 -20.94 21.07 -3.33
CA ARG A 335 -19.61 20.47 -3.32
C ARG A 335 -19.56 19.07 -3.96
N TYR A 336 -20.63 18.29 -3.85
CA TYR A 336 -20.62 16.88 -4.25
C TYR A 336 -21.61 16.59 -5.38
N GLY A 337 -21.16 15.83 -6.38
CA GLY A 337 -22.04 15.22 -7.39
C GLY A 337 -21.95 13.70 -7.32
N ILE A 338 -23.09 13.00 -7.37
CA ILE A 338 -23.09 11.53 -7.48
C ILE A 338 -22.62 11.15 -8.89
N ARG A 339 -21.73 10.16 -8.97
CA ARG A 339 -21.21 9.60 -10.23
C ARG A 339 -21.69 8.17 -10.47
N ASP A 340 -21.68 7.32 -9.45
CA ASP A 340 -22.08 5.91 -9.58
C ASP A 340 -22.49 5.26 -8.24
N ARG A 341 -23.16 4.11 -8.30
CA ARG A 341 -23.45 3.21 -7.17
C ARG A 341 -22.67 1.90 -7.34
N VAL A 342 -21.49 1.82 -6.74
CA VAL A 342 -20.61 0.66 -6.88
C VAL A 342 -21.04 -0.43 -5.91
N TYR A 343 -21.60 -1.52 -6.44
CA TYR A 343 -21.85 -2.75 -5.69
C TYR A 343 -20.61 -3.63 -5.72
N TRP A 344 -20.14 -4.11 -4.56
CA TRP A 344 -18.89 -4.87 -4.43
C TRP A 344 -19.06 -6.15 -3.61
N ARG A 345 -18.14 -7.10 -3.79
CA ARG A 345 -17.96 -8.29 -2.94
C ARG A 345 -16.48 -8.57 -2.67
N LEU A 346 -16.21 -9.21 -1.54
CA LEU A 346 -14.91 -9.72 -1.14
C LEU A 346 -14.68 -11.09 -1.80
N GLU A 347 -13.68 -11.20 -2.68
CA GLU A 347 -13.30 -12.46 -3.34
C GLU A 347 -12.28 -13.23 -2.49
N LYS A 348 -11.35 -12.53 -1.84
CA LYS A 348 -10.29 -13.14 -1.02
C LYS A 348 -9.88 -12.23 0.14
N TYR A 349 -9.60 -12.87 1.28
CA TYR A 349 -9.09 -12.26 2.50
C TYR A 349 -7.86 -13.05 2.94
N SER A 350 -6.74 -12.37 3.17
CA SER A 350 -5.50 -12.98 3.67
C SER A 350 -4.94 -12.10 4.78
N LEU A 351 -4.68 -12.69 5.94
CA LEU A 351 -4.18 -12.00 7.13
C LEU A 351 -2.89 -12.68 7.58
N VAL A 352 -1.77 -11.96 7.54
CA VAL A 352 -0.45 -12.47 7.89
C VAL A 352 0.15 -11.64 9.02
N VAL A 353 0.63 -12.29 10.08
CA VAL A 353 1.25 -11.61 11.22
C VAL A 353 2.74 -11.41 10.95
N VAL A 354 3.18 -10.16 10.91
CA VAL A 354 4.58 -9.74 10.80
C VAL A 354 5.07 -9.30 12.17
N ARG A 355 6.21 -9.86 12.61
CA ARG A 355 6.88 -9.48 13.88
C ARG A 355 7.90 -8.38 13.63
N ARG A 356 8.08 -7.46 14.59
CA ARG A 356 9.16 -6.47 14.59
C ARG A 356 10.51 -7.19 14.68
N ASP A 357 11.44 -6.83 13.81
CA ASP A 357 12.78 -7.40 13.71
C ASP A 357 13.82 -6.31 13.99
N GLN A 358 14.16 -6.18 15.28
CA GLN A 358 15.05 -5.13 15.78
C GLN A 358 16.52 -5.39 15.38
N GLU A 359 16.91 -6.66 15.22
CA GLU A 359 18.25 -7.03 14.75
C GLU A 359 18.43 -6.67 13.27
N TRP A 360 17.43 -6.98 12.43
CA TRP A 360 17.41 -6.51 11.05
C TRP A 360 17.44 -4.99 10.98
N PHE A 361 16.57 -4.29 11.73
CA PHE A 361 16.52 -2.82 11.69
C PHE A 361 17.87 -2.21 12.09
N ALA A 362 18.50 -2.68 13.18
CA ALA A 362 19.82 -2.23 13.61
C ALA A 362 20.89 -2.50 12.53
N SER A 363 20.81 -3.64 11.81
CA SER A 363 21.75 -3.96 10.73
C SER A 363 21.64 -3.03 9.52
N VAL A 364 20.46 -2.51 9.20
CA VAL A 364 20.23 -1.60 8.06
C VAL A 364 20.30 -0.11 8.44
N LEU A 365 20.22 0.24 9.72
CA LEU A 365 20.27 1.62 10.21
C LEU A 365 21.50 2.43 9.71
N PRO A 366 22.72 1.88 9.60
CA PRO A 366 23.84 2.60 8.99
C PRO A 366 23.61 2.97 7.51
N ILE A 367 22.95 2.10 6.75
CA ILE A 367 22.61 2.34 5.33
C ILE A 367 21.53 3.42 5.22
N ILE A 368 20.59 3.43 6.18
CA ILE A 368 19.53 4.43 6.33
C ILE A 368 20.12 5.82 6.69
N LYS A 369 21.03 5.89 7.67
CA LYS A 369 21.78 7.12 8.00
C LYS A 369 22.57 7.63 6.80
N SER A 370 23.36 6.76 6.14
CA SER A 370 24.08 7.10 4.90
C SER A 370 23.17 7.68 3.81
N PHE A 371 22.00 7.09 3.58
CA PHE A 371 21.02 7.64 2.63
C PHE A 371 20.54 9.04 3.04
N TRP A 372 20.33 9.29 4.34
CA TRP A 372 19.89 10.61 4.78
C TRP A 372 21.00 11.65 4.71
N HIS A 373 22.26 11.28 4.96
CA HIS A 373 23.40 12.19 4.78
C HIS A 373 23.57 12.59 3.31
N GLU A 374 23.35 11.67 2.35
CA GLU A 374 23.22 12.02 0.92
C GLU A 374 22.10 13.05 0.69
N VAL A 375 20.92 12.87 1.28
CA VAL A 375 19.79 13.82 1.17
C VAL A 375 20.15 15.19 1.77
N CYS A 376 20.75 15.25 2.95
CA CYS A 376 21.15 16.51 3.60
C CYS A 376 22.21 17.25 2.76
N TYR A 377 23.25 16.54 2.30
CA TYR A 377 24.27 17.11 1.43
C TYR A 377 23.66 17.68 0.14
N TYR A 378 22.87 16.90 -0.60
CA TYR A 378 22.26 17.37 -1.85
C TYR A 378 21.11 18.39 -1.65
N ARG A 379 20.77 18.79 -0.41
CA ARG A 379 19.95 19.97 -0.11
C ARG A 379 20.75 21.26 0.04
N THR A 380 22.01 21.19 0.46
CA THR A 380 22.91 22.37 0.51
C THR A 380 23.49 22.70 -0.86
N GLN A 381 23.56 21.71 -1.75
CA GLN A 381 24.04 21.83 -3.12
C GLN A 381 22.93 22.11 -4.14
N ASN A 382 23.29 22.65 -5.31
CA ASN A 382 22.38 22.68 -6.47
C ASN A 382 22.15 21.25 -7.00
N ALA A 383 20.95 20.97 -7.52
CA ALA A 383 20.58 19.65 -8.06
C ALA A 383 21.52 19.14 -9.18
N GLU A 384 22.15 20.03 -9.93
CA GLU A 384 23.18 19.66 -10.92
C GLU A 384 24.36 18.88 -10.30
N VAL A 385 24.69 19.13 -9.02
CA VAL A 385 25.73 18.39 -8.29
C VAL A 385 25.34 16.93 -8.07
N LEU A 386 24.04 16.64 -7.84
CA LEU A 386 23.54 15.26 -7.79
C LEU A 386 23.73 14.55 -9.13
N TYR A 387 23.30 15.16 -10.25
CA TYR A 387 23.47 14.56 -11.58
C TYR A 387 24.95 14.41 -11.99
N ARG A 388 25.83 15.30 -11.52
CA ARG A 388 27.28 15.27 -11.80
C ARG A 388 28.02 14.20 -10.99
N ASP A 389 27.68 14.04 -9.72
CA ASP A 389 28.52 13.32 -8.74
C ASP A 389 27.89 12.07 -8.12
N TYR A 390 26.64 11.73 -8.43
CA TYR A 390 26.03 10.49 -7.95
C TYR A 390 26.87 9.26 -8.33
N GLY A 391 27.06 8.35 -7.35
CA GLY A 391 27.89 7.16 -7.50
C GLY A 391 29.41 7.39 -7.35
N LYS A 392 29.86 8.65 -7.23
CA LYS A 392 31.23 8.95 -6.77
C LYS A 392 31.29 8.86 -5.24
N LYS A 393 32.49 8.65 -4.69
CA LYS A 393 32.70 8.82 -3.24
C LYS A 393 32.47 10.30 -2.90
N MET A 394 31.50 10.59 -2.02
CA MET A 394 31.26 11.94 -1.51
C MET A 394 32.52 12.51 -0.84
N PRO A 395 32.71 13.85 -0.85
CA PRO A 395 33.65 14.49 0.06
C PRO A 395 33.34 14.07 1.49
N VAL A 396 34.36 13.59 2.22
CA VAL A 396 34.23 13.30 3.66
C VAL A 396 34.57 14.58 4.41
N GLU A 397 33.69 15.56 4.29
CA GLU A 397 33.49 16.54 5.35
C GLU A 397 32.50 15.92 6.33
N GLU A 398 32.87 15.91 7.61
CA GLU A 398 32.06 15.29 8.67
C GLU A 398 30.89 16.23 8.98
N LEU A 399 29.78 16.07 8.25
CA LEU A 399 28.47 16.56 8.69
C LEU A 399 28.17 15.88 10.03
N GLU A 400 28.15 16.66 11.10
CA GLU A 400 27.85 16.16 12.44
C GLU A 400 26.38 15.71 12.49
N GLU A 401 26.01 14.77 13.38
CA GLU A 401 24.63 14.27 13.38
C GLU A 401 23.60 15.38 13.66
N GLU A 402 24.02 16.47 14.30
CA GLU A 402 23.23 17.68 14.57
C GLU A 402 22.94 18.53 13.31
N ASP A 403 23.82 18.55 12.30
CA ASP A 403 23.61 19.29 11.04
C ASP A 403 22.38 18.77 10.26
N CYS A 404 22.08 17.48 10.40
CA CYS A 404 20.97 16.84 9.70
C CYS A 404 19.58 17.26 10.21
N ASP A 405 19.51 17.76 11.45
CA ASP A 405 18.24 18.06 12.14
C ASP A 405 17.75 19.49 11.89
N GLY A 406 18.67 20.42 11.64
CA GLY A 406 18.34 21.81 11.25
C GLY A 406 17.92 21.96 9.78
N LEU A 407 18.31 21.03 8.91
CA LEU A 407 18.10 21.11 7.46
C LEU A 407 16.68 20.71 7.05
N GLY A 408 15.77 21.70 7.18
CA GLY A 408 14.37 21.63 6.76
C GLY A 408 14.15 21.31 5.27
N ALA A 409 12.88 21.40 4.83
CA ALA A 409 12.55 21.12 3.44
C ALA A 409 13.29 22.11 2.51
N ALA A 410 13.93 21.58 1.45
CA ALA A 410 14.70 22.37 0.49
C ALA A 410 13.93 23.63 0.04
N PRO A 411 14.59 24.80 -0.03
CA PRO A 411 13.92 26.04 -0.38
C PRO A 411 13.25 25.91 -1.74
N VAL A 412 12.00 26.35 -1.85
CA VAL A 412 11.28 26.30 -3.11
C VAL A 412 11.92 27.31 -4.06
N ILE A 413 12.65 26.82 -5.07
CA ILE A 413 13.25 27.67 -6.11
C ILE A 413 12.14 28.17 -7.03
N THR A 414 11.38 29.17 -6.57
CA THR A 414 10.55 30.04 -7.40
C THR A 414 11.46 31.01 -8.14
N GLY A 415 12.20 30.49 -9.12
CA GLY A 415 13.36 31.15 -9.73
C GLY A 415 13.57 30.79 -11.19
N PHE A 416 12.55 31.01 -12.02
CA PHE A 416 12.77 31.29 -13.44
C PHE A 416 12.03 32.56 -13.81
N LEU A 417 12.74 33.51 -14.40
CA LEU A 417 12.34 34.92 -14.44
C LEU A 417 11.14 35.17 -15.36
N SER A 418 10.16 35.89 -14.82
CA SER A 418 9.21 36.67 -15.62
C SER A 418 9.70 38.11 -15.69
N GLU A 419 10.54 38.41 -16.67
CA GLU A 419 10.83 39.79 -17.09
C GLU A 419 10.23 39.97 -18.48
N SER A 420 9.47 41.06 -18.67
CA SER A 420 8.82 41.39 -19.93
C SER A 420 9.55 42.54 -20.62
N ASP A 421 9.34 42.62 -21.94
CA ASP A 421 9.55 43.80 -22.78
C ASP A 421 11.01 44.30 -22.91
N ASP A 422 11.64 43.97 -24.04
CA ASP A 422 12.11 45.06 -24.91
C ASP A 422 12.11 44.66 -26.39
N GLU A 423 12.19 45.65 -27.29
CA GLU A 423 11.90 45.53 -28.71
C GLU A 423 13.15 45.34 -29.61
N LYS A 424 12.93 44.82 -30.83
CA LYS A 424 13.75 45.01 -32.05
C LYS A 424 15.16 44.36 -32.16
N SER A 425 15.21 43.39 -33.09
CA SER A 425 16.08 43.39 -34.31
C SER A 425 17.27 42.41 -34.42
N ALA A 426 17.82 42.36 -35.65
CA ALA A 426 19.01 41.59 -36.10
C ALA A 426 18.77 40.07 -36.36
N PRO A 427 19.67 39.35 -37.08
CA PRO A 427 19.32 38.98 -38.45
C PRO A 427 19.52 37.49 -38.84
N ARG A 428 19.12 37.14 -40.07
CA ARG A 428 19.20 35.80 -40.66
C ARG A 428 20.63 35.25 -40.68
N ARG A 429 20.82 33.99 -40.28
CA ARG A 429 21.98 33.16 -40.70
C ARG A 429 21.63 32.39 -41.97
N GLY A 430 22.58 32.33 -42.92
CA GLY A 430 22.43 31.62 -44.19
C GLY A 430 22.83 30.14 -44.12
N GLN A 431 22.49 29.39 -45.18
CA GLN A 431 23.01 28.07 -45.49
C GLN A 431 23.72 28.07 -46.87
N PRO A 432 24.60 27.09 -47.14
CA PRO A 432 25.70 27.30 -48.10
C PRO A 432 25.34 27.07 -49.58
N VAL A 433 26.19 27.62 -50.44
CA VAL A 433 26.07 27.64 -51.91
C VAL A 433 26.38 26.27 -52.54
N LYS A 434 25.54 25.87 -53.52
CA LYS A 434 25.98 25.15 -54.73
C LYS A 434 25.36 25.85 -55.94
N GLY A 435 26.14 26.03 -57.01
CA GLY A 435 25.81 26.97 -58.08
C GLY A 435 25.42 26.37 -59.43
N ASN A 436 24.98 27.26 -60.31
CA ASN A 436 24.85 27.16 -61.77
C ASN A 436 23.99 26.02 -62.35
N ARG A 437 22.84 26.41 -62.93
CA ARG A 437 22.71 26.45 -64.40
C ARG A 437 21.68 27.49 -64.87
N PHE A 438 21.65 27.67 -66.19
CA PHE A 438 21.06 28.79 -66.92
C PHE A 438 19.66 28.49 -67.48
N LEU A 439 19.08 29.50 -68.16
CA LEU A 439 17.82 29.49 -68.95
C LEU A 439 16.53 29.58 -68.13
N SER A 440 15.44 30.12 -68.68
CA SER A 440 15.17 31.45 -69.29
C SER A 440 13.69 31.47 -69.72
N ASP A 441 13.10 32.66 -69.83
CA ASP A 441 11.81 32.89 -70.50
C ASP A 441 10.61 32.13 -69.88
N SER A 442 9.38 32.29 -70.40
CA SER A 442 8.51 33.48 -70.33
C SER A 442 7.09 32.93 -70.01
N ASP A 443 5.97 33.61 -69.77
CA ASP A 443 5.33 34.87 -70.18
C ASP A 443 3.96 34.90 -69.44
N THR A 444 3.12 35.93 -69.62
CA THR A 444 1.61 35.96 -69.62
C THR A 444 0.71 34.99 -68.80
N GLU A 445 -0.53 35.31 -68.40
CA GLU A 445 -1.20 36.56 -67.99
C GLU A 445 -2.64 36.22 -67.48
N GLN A 446 -3.31 37.21 -66.88
CA GLN A 446 -4.78 37.35 -66.77
C GLN A 446 -5.60 36.36 -65.92
N THR A 447 -6.85 36.76 -65.66
CA THR A 447 -7.69 36.31 -64.52
C THR A 447 -9.12 35.86 -64.97
N PRO A 448 -10.27 36.13 -64.31
CA PRO A 448 -11.21 35.06 -63.87
C PRO A 448 -12.61 35.27 -64.53
N PRO A 449 -13.81 35.19 -63.89
CA PRO A 449 -14.34 34.42 -62.74
C PRO A 449 -15.74 33.75 -62.98
N VAL A 450 -16.34 33.17 -61.92
CA VAL A 450 -17.79 33.28 -61.54
C VAL A 450 -18.92 32.41 -62.18
N ALA A 451 -19.84 31.96 -61.28
CA ALA A 451 -21.30 31.67 -61.41
C ALA A 451 -21.93 30.33 -61.93
N GLN A 452 -22.62 29.68 -60.97
CA GLN A 452 -24.07 29.29 -60.96
C GLN A 452 -24.70 28.18 -61.87
N ARG A 453 -25.00 27.04 -61.23
CA ARG A 453 -26.37 26.56 -60.83
C ARG A 453 -27.44 26.17 -61.90
N LYS A 454 -27.75 24.85 -62.04
CA LYS A 454 -29.10 24.17 -62.02
C LYS A 454 -29.34 23.04 -63.07
N SER A 455 -30.05 21.98 -62.61
CA SER A 455 -30.82 20.97 -63.39
C SER A 455 -30.00 19.92 -64.19
N ARG A 456 -30.53 18.75 -64.61
CA ARG A 456 -31.91 18.18 -64.60
C ARG A 456 -31.89 16.64 -64.43
N ALA A 457 -33.03 16.02 -64.09
CA ALA A 457 -33.18 14.61 -63.67
C ALA A 457 -33.51 13.57 -64.77
N LYS A 458 -33.44 12.27 -64.41
CA LYS A 458 -34.16 11.08 -64.96
C LYS A 458 -34.16 9.96 -63.89
N SER A 459 -35.31 9.56 -63.29
CA SER A 459 -36.26 8.47 -63.67
C SER A 459 -35.77 7.03 -63.35
N GLY A 460 -36.46 6.12 -62.64
CA GLY A 460 -37.77 6.06 -61.95
C GLY A 460 -38.15 4.57 -61.66
N THR A 461 -39.28 4.09 -61.10
CA THR A 461 -40.44 4.58 -60.28
C THR A 461 -41.48 3.43 -60.16
N GLU A 462 -42.18 3.08 -59.07
CA GLU A 462 -42.10 3.43 -57.63
C GLU A 462 -41.31 2.35 -56.84
N GLY A 463 -41.84 1.29 -56.18
CA GLY A 463 -43.20 0.88 -55.79
C GLY A 463 -43.19 -0.45 -55.01
N SER A 464 -44.06 -0.75 -54.02
CA SER A 464 -45.13 0.04 -53.39
C SER A 464 -45.39 -0.49 -51.95
N ARG A 465 -45.63 0.35 -50.93
CA ARG A 465 -46.95 0.62 -50.27
C ARG A 465 -47.71 -0.63 -49.77
N ARG A 466 -48.40 -0.67 -48.62
CA ARG A 466 -48.73 0.24 -47.48
C ARG A 466 -49.12 -0.70 -46.30
N ARG A 467 -49.47 -0.31 -45.05
CA ARG A 467 -50.37 0.76 -44.57
C ARG A 467 -50.24 0.88 -43.03
N ALA A 468 -50.30 2.09 -42.48
CA ALA A 468 -50.44 2.29 -41.03
C ALA A 468 -51.91 2.42 -40.61
N LYS A 469 -52.22 2.08 -39.35
CA LYS A 469 -53.38 2.57 -38.59
C LYS A 469 -52.91 3.02 -37.21
N ARG A 470 -53.25 4.25 -36.82
CA ARG A 470 -53.39 4.61 -35.41
C ARG A 470 -54.72 4.02 -34.90
N PHE A 471 -54.81 3.77 -33.60
CA PHE A 471 -56.06 3.89 -32.86
C PHE A 471 -55.83 4.82 -31.66
N VAL A 472 -56.93 5.38 -31.14
CA VAL A 472 -56.94 6.30 -30.00
C VAL A 472 -57.42 5.53 -28.76
N SER A 473 -57.05 6.03 -27.59
CA SER A 473 -57.51 5.57 -26.28
C SER A 473 -59.02 5.70 -26.07
N ASP A 474 -59.57 4.87 -25.19
CA ASP A 474 -60.44 5.30 -24.09
C ASP A 474 -60.34 4.28 -22.93
N SER A 475 -60.62 4.72 -21.69
CA SER A 475 -60.83 3.98 -20.41
C SER A 475 -60.50 2.47 -20.36
N ASP A 476 -59.61 1.98 -19.49
CA ASP A 476 -59.50 2.25 -18.03
C ASP A 476 -58.05 2.39 -17.51
#